data_AF-A0A0A9F3P0-F1
#
_entry.id   AF-A0A0A9F3P0-F1
#
_cell.length_a   1.000
_cell.length_b   1.000
_cell.length_c   1.000
_cell.angle_alpha   90.00
_cell.angle_beta   90.00
_cell.angle_gamma   90.00
#
_symmetry.space_group_name_H-M   'P 1'
#
loop_
_entity.id
_entity.type
_entity.pdbx_description
1 polymer ?
#
loop_
_entity_poly.entity_id
_entity_poly.type
_entity_poly.pdbx_seq_one_letter_code
_entity_poly.pdbx_strand_id
1 'polypeptide(L)'
;MPEPGTKEYEELERDPELAFIHTVTSQIQTIIGISLIEVLSDTPAWTSDARAQEAFKRFSDRLVEIEAKVMGENRDPLLKNRSGPAQFPYMLLYPNTSDHKGDAAGLTAKGIPNSISI
;
A
#
# COMPACT_ATOMS: atom_id res chain seq x y z
N MET A 1 8.84 22.56 -12.69
CA MET A 1 8.26 22.68 -14.03
C MET A 1 9.29 23.35 -14.92
N PRO A 2 9.55 22.84 -16.13
CA PRO A 2 10.44 23.53 -17.06
C PRO A 2 9.81 24.84 -17.54
N GLU A 3 10.64 25.81 -17.92
CA GLU A 3 10.19 27.13 -18.36
C GLU A 3 9.99 27.15 -19.89
N PRO A 4 9.01 27.91 -20.42
CA PRO A 4 8.81 28.02 -21.87
C PRO A 4 10.10 28.43 -22.61
N GLY A 5 10.45 27.67 -23.64
CA GLY A 5 11.66 27.90 -24.45
C GLY A 5 12.91 27.14 -23.98
N THR A 6 12.83 26.30 -22.94
CA THR A 6 13.91 25.36 -22.60
C THR A 6 13.71 24.00 -23.30
N LYS A 7 14.79 23.22 -23.43
CA LYS A 7 14.74 21.88 -24.05
C LYS A 7 13.85 20.92 -23.29
N GLU A 8 13.78 21.09 -21.97
CA GLU A 8 12.94 20.29 -21.07
C GLU A 8 11.45 20.65 -21.23
N TYR A 9 11.14 21.88 -21.63
CA TYR A 9 9.77 22.29 -21.97
C TYR A 9 9.34 21.72 -23.32
N GLU A 10 10.24 21.73 -24.31
CA GLU A 10 10.02 21.05 -25.59
C GLU A 10 9.87 19.53 -25.42
N GLU A 11 10.63 18.91 -24.51
CA GLU A 11 10.50 17.50 -24.15
C GLU A 11 9.14 17.22 -23.50
N LEU A 12 8.67 18.07 -22.59
CA LEU A 12 7.35 17.94 -21.97
C LEU A 12 6.21 18.05 -23.00
N GLU A 13 6.31 18.92 -24.01
CA GLU A 13 5.30 19.05 -25.07
C GLU A 13 5.32 17.85 -26.03
N ARG A 14 6.50 17.31 -26.33
CA ARG A 14 6.67 16.23 -27.30
C ARG A 14 6.43 14.85 -26.70
N ASP A 15 6.91 14.61 -25.48
CA ASP A 15 6.85 13.34 -24.77
C ASP A 15 6.66 13.56 -23.25
N PRO A 16 5.41 13.77 -22.81
CA PRO A 16 5.09 14.02 -21.40
C PRO A 16 5.47 12.86 -20.47
N GLU A 17 5.49 11.61 -20.97
CA GLU A 17 5.84 10.43 -20.18
C GLU A 17 7.35 10.40 -19.89
N LEU A 18 8.17 10.70 -20.88
CA LEU A 18 9.62 10.81 -20.70
C LEU A 18 9.99 11.95 -19.73
N ALA A 19 9.35 13.12 -19.90
CA ALA A 19 9.54 14.25 -18.99
C ALA A 19 9.13 13.91 -17.54
N PHE A 20 8.06 13.12 -17.36
CA PHE A 20 7.64 12.62 -16.06
C PHE A 20 8.68 11.67 -15.45
N ILE A 21 9.19 10.71 -16.23
CA ILE A 21 10.22 9.76 -15.78
C ILE A 21 11.51 10.47 -15.36
N HIS A 22 11.92 11.52 -16.07
CA HIS A 22 13.07 12.37 -15.70
C HIS A 22 12.83 13.21 -14.43
N THR A 23 11.58 13.40 -14.03
CA THR A 23 11.20 14.18 -12.85
C THR A 23 11.06 13.32 -11.59
N VAL A 24 10.67 12.05 -11.73
CA VAL A 24 10.50 11.12 -10.60
C VAL A 24 11.80 10.37 -10.28
N THR A 25 11.76 9.59 -9.19
CA THR A 25 12.93 8.86 -8.67
C THR A 25 13.54 7.92 -9.72
N SER A 26 14.87 7.97 -9.85
CA SER A 26 15.61 7.15 -10.83
C SER A 26 15.38 5.64 -10.63
N GLN A 27 15.45 4.86 -11.71
CA GLN A 27 15.14 3.43 -11.71
C GLN A 27 15.89 2.63 -10.63
N ILE A 28 17.19 2.88 -10.43
CA ILE A 28 18.01 2.18 -9.44
C ILE A 28 17.55 2.54 -8.02
N GLN A 29 17.25 3.81 -7.75
CA GLN A 29 16.76 4.24 -6.45
C GLN A 29 15.36 3.68 -6.15
N THR A 30 14.51 3.53 -7.18
CA THR A 30 13.18 2.91 -7.06
C THR A 30 13.29 1.43 -6.70
N ILE A 31 14.20 0.69 -7.34
CA ILE A 31 14.44 -0.73 -7.02
C ILE A 31 14.95 -0.88 -5.59
N ILE A 32 15.94 -0.08 -5.19
CA ILE A 32 16.47 -0.08 -3.81
C ILE A 32 15.37 0.29 -2.82
N GLY A 33 14.54 1.28 -3.14
CA GLY A 33 13.40 1.69 -2.32
C GLY A 33 12.43 0.55 -2.09
N ILE A 34 11.98 -0.13 -3.14
CA ILE A 34 11.03 -1.25 -3.07
C ILE A 34 11.61 -2.44 -2.29
N SER A 35 12.87 -2.82 -2.57
CA SER A 35 13.52 -3.94 -1.87
C SER A 35 13.74 -3.68 -0.38
N LEU A 36 13.95 -2.42 0.02
CA LEU A 36 14.09 -2.07 1.43
C LEU A 36 12.74 -2.18 2.19
N ILE A 37 11.63 -1.82 1.53
CA ILE A 37 10.27 -1.96 2.10
C ILE A 37 9.97 -3.43 2.41
N GLU A 38 10.35 -4.31 1.48
CA GLU A 38 10.05 -5.74 1.52
C GLU A 38 10.78 -6.48 2.66
N VAL A 39 12.01 -6.07 2.99
CA VAL A 39 12.82 -6.74 4.02
C VAL A 39 12.36 -6.41 5.45
N LEU A 40 11.64 -5.32 5.67
CA LEU A 40 11.32 -4.81 7.01
C LEU A 40 10.08 -5.43 7.67
N SER A 41 9.48 -6.50 7.10
CA SER A 41 8.10 -6.90 7.43
C SER A 41 7.90 -8.25 8.16
N ASP A 42 8.76 -8.73 9.07
CA ASP A 42 8.44 -9.99 9.79
C ASP A 42 9.11 -10.21 11.17
N THR A 43 8.38 -10.78 12.17
CA THR A 43 8.91 -11.53 13.35
C THR A 43 7.82 -12.30 14.14
N PRO A 44 8.10 -13.50 14.74
CA PRO A 44 7.10 -14.31 15.47
C PRO A 44 7.25 -14.43 17.01
N ALA A 45 6.12 -14.83 17.63
CA ALA A 45 5.85 -15.40 18.97
C ALA A 45 6.48 -14.74 20.23
N TRP A 46 5.67 -13.94 20.94
CA TRP A 46 6.14 -13.03 22.01
C TRP A 46 5.75 -13.40 23.46
N THR A 47 4.82 -14.35 23.71
CA THR A 47 4.38 -14.70 25.08
C THR A 47 3.68 -16.06 25.22
N SER A 48 3.73 -16.63 26.43
CA SER A 48 3.03 -17.86 26.86
C SER A 48 1.81 -17.62 27.78
N ASP A 49 1.47 -16.38 28.13
CA ASP A 49 0.26 -16.06 28.92
C ASP A 49 -1.01 -16.27 28.08
N ALA A 50 -1.84 -17.24 28.48
CA ALA A 50 -3.08 -17.59 27.80
C ALA A 50 -4.08 -16.42 27.69
N ARG A 51 -4.14 -15.51 28.68
CA ARG A 51 -5.04 -14.36 28.63
C ARG A 51 -4.59 -13.34 27.60
N ALA A 52 -3.28 -13.11 27.51
CA ALA A 52 -2.70 -12.22 26.50
C ALA A 52 -2.93 -12.79 25.09
N GLN A 53 -2.77 -14.11 24.93
CA GLN A 53 -3.06 -14.80 23.67
C GLN A 53 -4.53 -14.71 23.27
N GLU A 54 -5.47 -14.89 24.22
CA GLU A 54 -6.91 -14.76 23.94
C GLU A 54 -7.29 -13.33 23.54
N ALA A 55 -6.78 -12.32 24.27
CA ALA A 55 -7.04 -10.92 23.94
C ALA A 55 -6.49 -10.57 22.55
N PHE A 56 -5.29 -11.05 22.22
CA PHE A 56 -4.70 -10.87 20.90
C PHE A 56 -5.54 -11.56 19.81
N LYS A 57 -6.03 -12.77 20.06
CA LYS A 57 -6.93 -13.47 19.13
C LYS A 57 -8.20 -12.64 18.85
N ARG A 58 -8.86 -12.12 19.88
CA ARG A 58 -10.07 -11.29 19.71
C ARG A 58 -9.79 -10.03 18.91
N PHE A 59 -8.62 -9.41 19.12
CA PHE A 59 -8.18 -8.26 18.33
C PHE A 59 -8.00 -8.65 16.85
N SER A 60 -7.30 -9.74 16.56
CA SER A 60 -7.11 -10.23 15.19
C SER A 60 -8.43 -10.59 14.51
N ASP A 61 -9.34 -11.27 15.20
CA ASP A 61 -10.68 -11.60 14.68
C ASP A 61 -11.44 -10.32 14.29
N ARG A 62 -11.33 -9.25 15.09
CA ARG A 62 -11.97 -7.96 14.80
C ARG A 62 -11.37 -7.26 13.59
N LEU A 63 -10.07 -7.38 13.36
CA LEU A 63 -9.43 -6.84 12.15
C LEU A 63 -9.94 -7.54 10.88
N VAL A 64 -10.16 -8.85 10.93
CA VAL A 64 -10.76 -9.62 9.82
C VAL A 64 -12.20 -9.16 9.52
N GLU A 65 -12.99 -8.82 10.52
CA GLU A 65 -14.32 -8.24 10.31
C GLU A 65 -14.26 -6.86 9.63
N ILE A 66 -13.25 -6.04 9.99
CA ILE A 66 -13.03 -4.72 9.36
C ILE A 66 -12.64 -4.89 7.89
N GLU A 67 -11.82 -5.88 7.55
CA GLU A 67 -11.48 -6.20 6.15
C GLU A 67 -12.73 -6.47 5.30
N ALA A 68 -13.66 -7.29 5.81
CA ALA A 68 -14.92 -7.57 5.13
C ALA A 68 -15.76 -6.30 4.94
N LYS A 69 -15.77 -5.41 5.94
CA LYS A 69 -16.45 -4.10 5.85
C LYS A 69 -15.82 -3.21 4.77
N VAL A 70 -14.49 -3.09 4.73
CA VAL A 70 -13.77 -2.31 3.71
C VAL A 70 -14.09 -2.84 2.31
N MET A 71 -14.11 -4.16 2.14
CA MET A 71 -14.50 -4.79 0.87
C MET A 71 -15.96 -4.50 0.48
N GLY A 72 -16.87 -4.45 1.45
CA GLY A 72 -18.25 -4.04 1.23
C GLY A 72 -18.36 -2.58 0.77
N GLU A 73 -17.69 -1.66 1.46
CA GLU A 73 -17.67 -0.24 1.11
C GLU A 73 -17.05 0.01 -0.28
N ASN A 74 -15.99 -0.71 -0.64
CA ASN A 74 -15.35 -0.61 -1.96
C ASN A 74 -16.26 -1.10 -3.10
N ARG A 75 -17.28 -1.92 -2.81
CA ARG A 75 -18.27 -2.40 -3.79
C ARG A 75 -19.55 -1.57 -3.81
N ASP A 76 -19.74 -0.67 -2.86
CA ASP A 76 -20.94 0.15 -2.79
C ASP A 76 -20.93 1.25 -3.88
N PRO A 77 -21.87 1.22 -4.85
CA PRO A 77 -21.90 2.20 -5.93
C PRO A 77 -22.23 3.62 -5.44
N LEU A 78 -22.75 3.79 -4.22
CA LEU A 78 -22.98 5.10 -3.61
C LEU A 78 -21.66 5.74 -3.14
N LEU A 79 -20.63 4.94 -2.86
CA LEU A 79 -19.32 5.39 -2.36
C LEU A 79 -18.30 5.56 -3.50
N LYS A 80 -18.60 6.43 -4.47
CA LYS A 80 -17.81 6.62 -5.70
C LYS A 80 -16.33 6.95 -5.49
N ASN A 81 -16.00 7.60 -4.38
CA ASN A 81 -14.62 7.98 -4.03
C ASN A 81 -13.76 6.79 -3.54
N ARG A 82 -14.36 5.60 -3.34
CA ARG A 82 -13.64 4.39 -2.94
C ARG A 82 -12.77 3.83 -4.06
N SER A 83 -13.18 3.99 -5.32
CA SER A 83 -12.45 3.46 -6.49
C SER A 83 -12.08 4.54 -7.51
N GLY A 84 -12.88 5.60 -7.59
CA GLY A 84 -12.66 6.71 -8.52
C GLY A 84 -12.63 6.31 -10.00
N PRO A 85 -12.27 7.25 -10.89
CA PRO A 85 -12.20 7.00 -12.34
C PRO A 85 -11.14 5.96 -12.74
N ALA A 86 -10.08 5.81 -11.93
CA ALA A 86 -9.01 4.85 -12.13
C ALA A 86 -9.42 3.40 -11.80
N GLN A 87 -10.64 3.19 -11.30
CA GLN A 87 -11.14 1.88 -10.85
C GLN A 87 -10.21 1.19 -9.86
N PHE A 88 -9.59 1.97 -8.97
CA PHE A 88 -8.59 1.51 -8.02
C PHE A 88 -9.17 1.53 -6.60
N PRO A 89 -9.63 0.38 -6.06
CA PRO A 89 -10.27 0.34 -4.76
C PRO A 89 -9.34 0.79 -3.64
N TYR A 90 -9.86 1.57 -2.71
CA TYR A 90 -9.09 2.07 -1.59
C TYR A 90 -8.85 0.95 -0.57
N MET A 91 -7.62 0.46 -0.54
CA MET A 91 -7.21 -0.64 0.32
C MET A 91 -6.10 -0.25 1.32
N LEU A 92 -5.68 1.02 1.35
CA LEU A 92 -4.58 1.49 2.21
C LEU A 92 -4.83 1.33 3.71
N LEU A 93 -6.09 1.23 4.13
CA LEU A 93 -6.49 0.94 5.52
C LEU A 93 -7.07 -0.47 5.68
N TYR A 94 -6.77 -1.38 4.75
CA TYR A 94 -7.14 -2.78 4.84
C TYR A 94 -6.08 -3.52 5.71
N PRO A 95 -6.43 -4.06 6.89
CA PRO A 95 -5.46 -4.66 7.81
C PRO A 95 -4.63 -5.81 7.23
N ASN A 96 -5.22 -6.64 6.36
CA ASN A 96 -4.60 -7.85 5.79
C ASN A 96 -4.17 -8.91 6.82
N THR A 97 -4.82 -8.95 7.97
CA THR A 97 -4.67 -9.93 9.04
C THR A 97 -5.15 -11.33 8.63
N SER A 98 -6.06 -11.45 7.66
CA SER A 98 -6.50 -12.76 7.14
C SER A 98 -5.47 -13.45 6.25
N ASP A 99 -4.44 -12.72 5.80
CA ASP A 99 -3.39 -13.26 4.94
C ASP A 99 -2.32 -13.97 5.79
N HIS A 100 -2.59 -15.23 6.10
CA HIS A 100 -1.71 -16.05 6.92
C HIS A 100 -0.56 -16.69 6.14
N LYS A 101 -0.52 -16.52 4.81
CA LYS A 101 0.47 -17.16 3.93
C LYS A 101 1.52 -16.18 3.41
N GLY A 102 1.33 -14.88 3.64
CA GLY A 102 2.15 -13.84 3.03
C GLY A 102 1.93 -13.76 1.52
N ASP A 103 0.75 -14.17 1.04
CA ASP A 103 0.42 -14.12 -0.39
C ASP A 103 0.34 -12.65 -0.88
N ALA A 104 0.26 -11.69 0.04
CA ALA A 104 0.34 -10.25 -0.20
C ALA A 104 1.68 -9.59 0.17
N ALA A 105 2.77 -10.37 0.30
CA ALA A 105 4.11 -9.80 0.40
C ALA A 105 4.44 -8.99 -0.87
N GLY A 106 5.03 -7.80 -0.72
CA GLY A 106 5.35 -6.88 -1.82
C GLY A 106 4.40 -5.67 -1.93
N LEU A 107 4.46 -4.96 -3.07
CA LEU A 107 3.69 -3.73 -3.30
C LEU A 107 2.21 -4.05 -3.62
N THR A 108 1.40 -4.25 -2.58
CA THR A 108 0.00 -4.68 -2.73
C THR A 108 -1.04 -3.58 -2.51
N ALA A 109 -0.59 -2.35 -2.20
CA ALA A 109 -1.43 -1.20 -1.87
C ALA A 109 -2.50 -1.48 -0.80
N LYS A 110 -2.21 -2.45 0.09
CA LYS A 110 -3.01 -2.88 1.23
C LYS A 110 -2.11 -3.38 2.36
N GLY A 111 -2.65 -3.54 3.56
CA GLY A 111 -1.91 -3.95 4.76
C GLY A 111 -1.61 -2.77 5.67
N ILE A 112 -1.82 -2.95 6.97
CA ILE A 112 -1.46 -1.98 8.01
C ILE A 112 -0.32 -2.58 8.84
N PRO A 113 0.89 -2.01 8.81
CA PRO A 113 1.97 -2.49 9.65
C PRO A 113 1.70 -2.11 11.12
N ASN A 114 2.20 -2.94 12.05
CA ASN A 114 2.06 -2.68 13.49
C ASN A 114 2.87 -1.45 13.97
N SER A 115 3.86 -1.02 13.19
CA SER A 115 4.76 0.09 13.50
C SER A 115 5.18 0.81 12.23
N ILE A 116 5.87 1.95 12.40
CA ILE A 116 6.63 2.57 11.29
C ILE A 116 7.84 1.67 11.03
N SER A 117 7.71 0.80 10.04
CA SER A 117 8.72 -0.18 9.65
C SER A 117 9.22 0.11 8.22
N ILE A 118 9.32 1.39 7.87
CA ILE A 118 9.81 1.92 6.58
C ILE A 118 10.51 3.26 6.80
#